data_AF-A0A2D6Q0I7-F1
#
_entry.id   AF-A0A2D6Q0I7-F1
#
_cell.length_a   1.000
_cell.length_b   1.000
_cell.length_c   1.000
_cell.angle_alpha   90.00
_cell.angle_beta   90.00
_cell.angle_gamma   90.00
#
_symmetry.space_group_name_H-M   'P 1'
#
loop_
_entity.id
_entity.type
_entity.pdbx_description
1 polymer ?
#
loop_
_entity_poly.entity_id
_entity_poly.type
_entity_poly.pdbx_seq_one_letter_code
_entity_poly.pdbx_strand_id
1 'polypeptide(L)'
;MSTTTTRPWARNLLLFILGTWFSLGAFTGYLAGKNFGILKPDAMPRASEFYGEIPEAGGQRERALRYAASELNRHYFTLSYGIQLVLAAVAMGSFALSSSRSRMVMVSLGVALLISAFLSFWLTPEIIELGRKIDDVPREPITPDRESFSGLHHIAVVVDSAKLLLILIVGVAMIRCTGARPESAS
;
A
#
# COMPACT_ATOMS: atom_id res chain seq x y z
N MET A 1 -35.56 27.18 -0.13
CA MET A 1 -34.16 27.44 0.29
C MET A 1 -33.63 26.20 1.00
N SER A 2 -32.79 25.40 0.35
CA SER A 2 -32.13 24.27 1.02
C SER A 2 -30.90 24.80 1.76
N THR A 3 -30.99 24.85 3.09
CA THR A 3 -29.85 25.13 3.97
C THR A 3 -28.86 23.98 3.82
N THR A 4 -27.83 24.17 3.00
CA THR A 4 -26.75 23.19 2.87
C THR A 4 -25.90 23.31 4.14
N THR A 5 -26.27 22.56 5.18
CA THR A 5 -25.53 22.56 6.45
C THR A 5 -24.12 22.03 6.18
N THR A 6 -23.13 22.92 6.17
CA THR A 6 -21.73 22.54 6.01
C THR A 6 -21.31 21.73 7.24
N ARG A 7 -20.84 20.50 7.05
CA ARG A 7 -20.34 19.63 8.14
C ARG A 7 -18.81 19.71 8.19
N PRO A 8 -18.21 20.67 8.93
CA PRO A 8 -16.75 20.87 8.94
C PRO A 8 -15.99 19.63 9.46
N TRP A 9 -16.61 18.85 10.34
CA TRP A 9 -16.04 17.60 10.85
C TRP A 9 -15.79 16.58 9.73
N ALA A 10 -16.66 16.50 8.72
CA ALA A 10 -16.55 15.52 7.63
C ALA A 10 -15.33 15.82 6.75
N ARG A 11 -15.02 17.10 6.53
CA ARG A 11 -13.80 17.53 5.82
C ARG A 11 -12.54 17.19 6.61
N ASN A 12 -12.52 17.49 7.91
CA ASN A 12 -11.35 17.22 8.75
C ASN A 12 -11.10 15.71 8.89
N LEU A 13 -12.18 14.93 9.02
CA LEU A 13 -12.13 13.47 8.99
C LEU A 13 -11.56 12.97 7.65
N LEU A 14 -12.02 13.52 6.52
CA LEU A 14 -11.47 13.17 5.21
C LEU A 14 -9.96 13.45 5.12
N LEU A 15 -9.48 14.61 5.56
CA LEU A 15 -8.04 14.92 5.59
C LEU A 15 -7.26 13.94 6.48
N PHE A 16 -7.79 13.60 7.66
CA PHE A 16 -7.20 12.62 8.56
C PHE A 16 -7.10 11.23 7.90
N ILE A 17 -8.17 10.79 7.22
CA ILE A 17 -8.20 9.52 6.50
C ILE A 17 -7.17 9.52 5.37
N LEU A 18 -7.05 10.59 4.59
CA LEU A 18 -6.06 10.68 3.49
C LEU A 18 -4.63 10.59 4.02
N GLY A 19 -4.32 11.28 5.11
CA GLY A 19 -3.01 11.19 5.76
C GLY A 19 -2.71 9.79 6.31
N THR A 20 -3.71 9.16 6.94
CA THR A 20 -3.60 7.79 7.48
C THR A 20 -3.39 6.77 6.35
N TRP A 21 -4.16 6.90 5.27
CA TRP A 21 -4.07 6.03 4.11
C TRP A 21 -2.70 6.14 3.42
N PHE A 22 -2.21 7.37 3.21
CA PHE A 22 -0.87 7.60 2.68
C PHE A 22 0.21 6.97 3.56
N SER A 23 0.15 7.23 4.87
CA SER A 23 1.13 6.73 5.82
C SER A 23 1.14 5.21 5.88
N LEU A 24 -0.04 4.57 5.86
CA LEU A 24 -0.16 3.11 5.83
C LEU A 24 0.51 2.51 4.59
N GLY A 25 0.24 3.06 3.39
CA GLY A 25 0.86 2.59 2.15
C GLY A 25 2.38 2.74 2.15
N ALA A 26 2.89 3.93 2.49
CA ALA A 26 4.31 4.20 2.59
C ALA A 26 5.01 3.29 3.62
N PHE A 27 4.39 3.11 4.79
CA PHE A 27 4.92 2.25 5.85
C PHE A 27 4.91 0.77 5.46
N THR A 28 3.89 0.31 4.72
CA THR A 28 3.84 -1.07 4.20
C THR A 28 5.00 -1.34 3.26
N GLY A 29 5.29 -0.43 2.32
CA GLY A 29 6.44 -0.54 1.42
C GLY A 29 7.78 -0.55 2.16
N TYR A 30 7.93 0.32 3.17
CA TYR A 30 9.11 0.34 4.03
C TYR A 30 9.31 -0.98 4.78
N LEU A 31 8.26 -1.51 5.44
CA LEU A 31 8.31 -2.79 6.14
C LEU A 31 8.69 -3.94 5.21
N ALA A 32 8.15 -3.95 3.99
CA ALA A 32 8.46 -5.00 3.01
C ALA A 32 9.96 -5.07 2.68
N GLY A 33 10.58 -3.90 2.45
CA GLY A 33 12.02 -3.80 2.24
C GLY A 33 12.84 -4.17 3.48
N LYS A 34 12.39 -3.76 4.67
CA LYS A 34 13.07 -4.09 5.93
C LYS A 34 13.04 -5.58 6.24
N ASN A 35 11.94 -6.28 5.97
CA ASN A 35 11.85 -7.72 6.19
C ASN A 35 12.89 -8.48 5.37
N PHE A 36 13.04 -8.18 4.08
CA PHE A 36 14.10 -8.79 3.25
C PHE A 36 15.51 -8.35 3.66
N GLY A 37 15.66 -7.13 4.18
CA GLY A 37 16.95 -6.63 4.68
C GLY A 37 17.40 -7.27 6.00
N ILE A 38 16.45 -7.69 6.85
CA ILE A 38 16.73 -8.30 8.17
C ILE A 38 16.83 -9.82 8.05
N LEU A 39 15.92 -10.48 7.33
CA LEU A 39 15.85 -11.94 7.26
C LEU A 39 16.80 -12.49 6.21
N LYS A 40 18.09 -12.38 6.50
CA LYS A 40 19.18 -12.94 5.69
C LYS A 40 20.37 -13.30 6.60
N PRO A 41 21.15 -14.35 6.26
CA PRO A 41 22.18 -14.86 7.17
C PRO A 41 23.21 -13.81 7.59
N ASP A 42 23.57 -12.89 6.69
CA ASP A 42 24.55 -11.82 6.89
C ASP A 42 24.03 -10.66 7.76
N ALA A 43 22.72 -10.45 7.86
CA ALA A 43 22.13 -9.40 8.70
C ALA A 43 21.77 -9.86 10.12
N MET A 44 21.84 -11.16 10.39
CA MET A 44 21.43 -11.75 11.67
C MET A 44 22.66 -12.32 12.40
N PRO A 45 23.24 -11.61 13.38
CA PRO A 45 24.48 -12.02 14.05
C PRO A 45 24.43 -13.41 14.71
N ARG A 46 23.23 -13.88 15.09
CA ARG A 46 22.99 -15.19 15.71
C ARG A 46 22.27 -16.16 14.77
N ALA A 47 22.27 -15.92 13.45
CA ALA A 47 21.59 -16.81 12.50
C ALA A 47 22.11 -18.25 12.54
N SER A 48 23.43 -18.44 12.71
CA SER A 48 24.01 -19.78 12.82
C SER A 48 23.56 -20.52 14.10
N GLU A 49 23.25 -19.79 15.16
CA GLU A 49 22.79 -20.39 16.44
C GLU A 49 21.34 -20.89 16.32
N PHE A 50 20.45 -20.11 15.70
CA PHE A 50 19.03 -20.44 15.59
C PHE A 50 18.67 -21.25 14.33
N TYR A 51 19.45 -21.14 13.25
CA TYR A 51 19.19 -21.79 11.96
C TYR A 51 20.35 -22.69 11.51
N GLY A 52 21.23 -23.08 12.44
CA GLY A 52 22.41 -23.90 12.19
C GLY A 52 22.10 -25.26 11.58
N GLU A 53 20.95 -25.83 11.94
CA GLU A 53 20.47 -27.13 11.43
C GLU A 53 20.10 -27.10 9.95
N ILE A 54 19.77 -25.92 9.40
CA ILE A 54 19.51 -25.76 7.96
C ILE A 54 20.87 -25.68 7.25
N PRO A 55 21.18 -26.59 6.32
CA PRO A 55 22.45 -26.59 5.61
C PRO A 55 22.67 -25.29 4.83
N GLU A 56 23.89 -24.74 4.89
CA GLU A 56 24.25 -23.62 4.01
C GLU A 56 24.57 -24.11 2.58
N ALA A 57 24.85 -25.42 2.42
CA ALA A 57 25.15 -26.02 1.13
C ALA A 57 24.01 -25.78 0.13
N GLY A 58 24.32 -25.12 -0.99
CA GLY A 58 23.35 -24.75 -2.02
C GLY A 58 22.36 -23.65 -1.59
N GLY A 59 22.72 -22.81 -0.60
CA GLY A 59 21.95 -21.63 -0.20
C GLY A 59 20.58 -21.94 0.41
N GLN A 60 20.41 -23.10 1.06
CA GLN A 60 19.11 -23.50 1.62
C GLN A 60 18.71 -22.60 2.80
N ARG A 61 19.65 -22.24 3.67
CA ARG A 61 19.39 -21.31 4.79
C ARG A 61 18.95 -19.94 4.30
N GLU A 62 19.64 -19.39 3.31
CA GLU A 62 19.24 -18.12 2.68
C GLU A 62 17.84 -18.20 2.07
N ARG A 63 17.51 -19.30 1.37
CA ARG A 63 16.16 -19.54 0.82
C ARG A 63 15.11 -19.65 1.92
N ALA A 64 15.39 -20.34 3.03
CA ALA A 64 14.47 -20.47 4.15
C ALA A 64 14.16 -19.11 4.81
N LEU A 65 15.18 -18.28 5.05
CA LEU A 65 14.99 -16.94 5.61
C LEU A 65 14.26 -16.00 4.64
N ARG A 66 14.55 -16.11 3.34
CA ARG A 66 13.82 -15.39 2.30
C ARG A 66 12.35 -15.81 2.25
N TYR A 67 12.06 -17.10 2.33
CA TYR A 67 10.68 -17.61 2.39
C TYR A 67 9.93 -17.03 3.61
N ALA A 68 10.57 -16.99 4.77
CA ALA A 68 9.99 -16.35 5.97
C ALA A 68 9.70 -14.87 5.74
N ALA A 69 10.61 -14.13 5.09
CA ALA A 69 10.39 -12.73 4.72
C ALA A 69 9.24 -12.57 3.72
N SER A 70 9.15 -13.45 2.73
CA SER A 70 8.06 -13.49 1.76
C SER A 70 6.71 -13.70 2.46
N GLU A 71 6.56 -14.67 3.36
CA GLU A 71 5.30 -14.93 4.06
C GLU A 71 4.88 -13.76 4.98
N LEU A 72 5.83 -13.14 5.70
CA LEU A 72 5.54 -11.92 6.46
C LEU A 72 5.03 -10.79 5.56
N ASN A 73 5.68 -10.58 4.42
CA ASN A 73 5.27 -9.56 3.46
C ASN A 73 3.89 -9.85 2.87
N ARG A 74 3.60 -11.10 2.49
CA ARG A 74 2.27 -11.51 2.00
C ARG A 74 1.18 -11.18 3.03
N HIS A 75 1.43 -11.48 4.30
CA HIS A 75 0.51 -11.13 5.38
C HIS A 75 0.31 -9.62 5.51
N TYR A 76 1.39 -8.84 5.55
CA TYR A 76 1.31 -7.38 5.66
C TYR A 76 0.62 -6.72 4.46
N PHE A 77 0.91 -7.15 3.23
CA PHE A 77 0.24 -6.60 2.04
C PHE A 77 -1.25 -6.95 2.01
N THR A 78 -1.62 -8.20 2.33
CA THR A 78 -3.03 -8.61 2.38
C THR A 78 -3.81 -7.78 3.41
N LEU A 79 -3.28 -7.64 4.62
CA LEU A 79 -3.90 -6.84 5.68
C LEU A 79 -3.95 -5.36 5.29
N SER A 80 -2.83 -4.80 4.82
CA SER A 80 -2.72 -3.39 4.44
C SER A 80 -3.70 -3.02 3.35
N TYR A 81 -3.77 -3.78 2.25
CA TYR A 81 -4.72 -3.48 1.17
C TYR A 81 -6.18 -3.65 1.59
N GLY A 82 -6.49 -4.60 2.47
CA GLY A 82 -7.80 -4.69 3.12
C GLY A 82 -8.16 -3.42 3.90
N ILE A 83 -7.26 -2.93 4.75
CA ILE A 83 -7.46 -1.69 5.51
C ILE A 83 -7.58 -0.48 4.57
N GLN A 84 -6.73 -0.39 3.54
CA GLN A 84 -6.78 0.69 2.56
C GLN A 84 -8.09 0.74 1.79
N LEU A 85 -8.71 -0.41 1.50
CA LEU A 85 -10.04 -0.47 0.89
C LEU A 85 -11.12 0.10 1.82
N VAL A 86 -11.04 -0.20 3.12
CA VAL A 86 -11.92 0.40 4.14
C VAL A 86 -11.71 1.91 4.21
N LEU A 87 -10.46 2.37 4.28
CA LEU A 87 -10.12 3.80 4.29
C LEU A 87 -10.67 4.51 3.04
N ALA A 88 -10.59 3.88 1.86
CA ALA A 88 -11.14 4.41 0.63
C ALA A 88 -12.66 4.59 0.68
N ALA A 89 -13.38 3.59 1.18
CA ALA A 89 -14.83 3.66 1.34
C ALA A 89 -15.25 4.75 2.35
N VAL A 90 -14.56 4.83 3.50
CA VAL A 90 -14.84 5.86 4.52
C VAL A 90 -14.46 7.26 4.00
N ALA A 91 -13.40 7.39 3.20
CA ALA A 91 -13.03 8.66 2.56
C ALA A 91 -14.14 9.12 1.60
N MET A 92 -14.67 8.22 0.76
CA MET A 92 -15.78 8.53 -0.14
C MET A 92 -17.05 8.92 0.61
N GLY A 93 -17.39 8.20 1.68
CA GLY A 93 -18.51 8.55 2.57
C GLY A 93 -18.32 9.91 3.24
N SER A 94 -17.11 10.19 3.75
CA SER A 94 -16.77 11.47 4.36
C SER A 94 -16.86 12.63 3.35
N PHE A 95 -16.42 12.40 2.10
CA PHE A 95 -16.59 13.37 1.02
C PHE A 95 -18.07 13.62 0.71
N ALA A 96 -18.90 12.58 0.60
CA ALA A 96 -20.32 12.70 0.33
C ALA A 96 -21.08 13.45 1.44
N LEU A 97 -20.64 13.30 2.69
CA LEU A 97 -21.18 14.04 3.85
C LEU A 97 -20.60 15.45 4.00
N SER A 98 -19.53 15.77 3.27
CA SER A 98 -18.98 17.11 3.22
C SER A 98 -19.81 18.02 2.33
N SER A 99 -19.75 19.34 2.54
CA SER A 99 -20.36 20.31 1.63
C SER A 99 -19.55 20.56 0.37
N SER A 100 -18.40 19.89 0.20
CA SER A 100 -17.57 20.02 -1.00
C SER A 100 -18.25 19.40 -2.21
N ARG A 101 -18.22 20.10 -3.34
CA ARG A 101 -18.70 19.61 -4.64
C ARG A 101 -17.57 19.49 -5.66
N SER A 102 -16.33 19.42 -5.19
CA SER A 102 -15.17 19.34 -6.07
C SER A 102 -15.18 18.03 -6.87
N ARG A 103 -15.43 18.14 -8.18
CA ARG A 103 -15.38 17.02 -9.11
C ARG A 103 -14.00 16.35 -9.10
N MET A 104 -12.94 17.15 -9.00
CA MET A 104 -11.57 16.64 -8.91
C MET A 104 -11.38 15.71 -7.70
N VAL A 105 -11.83 16.12 -6.51
CA VAL A 105 -11.72 15.29 -5.30
C VAL A 105 -12.55 14.03 -5.45
N MET A 106 -13.80 14.15 -5.90
CA MET A 106 -14.69 13.00 -6.11
C MET A 106 -14.10 11.95 -7.05
N VAL A 107 -13.63 12.39 -8.23
CA VAL A 107 -13.02 11.50 -9.23
C VAL A 107 -11.75 10.87 -8.69
N SER A 108 -10.89 11.64 -8.01
CA SER A 108 -9.64 11.13 -7.46
C SER A 108 -9.87 10.07 -6.38
N LEU A 109 -10.82 10.29 -5.48
CA LEU A 109 -11.21 9.30 -4.47
C LEU A 109 -11.82 8.05 -5.12
N GLY A 110 -12.60 8.21 -6.18
CA GLY A 110 -13.18 7.10 -6.94
C GLY A 110 -12.12 6.25 -7.61
N VAL A 111 -11.14 6.89 -8.26
CA VAL A 111 -9.98 6.20 -8.87
C VAL A 111 -9.16 5.49 -7.80
N ALA A 112 -8.85 6.15 -6.68
CA ALA A 112 -8.10 5.54 -5.59
C ALA A 112 -8.82 4.33 -4.98
N LEU A 113 -10.15 4.39 -4.84
CA LEU A 113 -10.99 3.27 -4.41
C LEU A 113 -10.92 2.09 -5.40
N LEU A 114 -11.06 2.36 -6.70
CA LEU A 114 -10.97 1.33 -7.73
C LEU A 114 -9.61 0.66 -7.76
N ILE A 115 -8.53 1.45 -7.62
CA ILE A 115 -7.17 0.90 -7.51
C ILE A 115 -7.04 0.03 -6.26
N SER A 116 -7.53 0.46 -5.10
CA SER A 116 -7.51 -0.37 -3.88
C SER A 116 -8.28 -1.67 -4.06
N ALA A 117 -9.46 -1.64 -4.69
CA ALA A 117 -10.23 -2.84 -4.95
C ALA A 117 -9.49 -3.80 -5.90
N PHE A 118 -8.91 -3.26 -6.98
CA PHE A 118 -8.11 -4.02 -7.94
C PHE A 118 -6.89 -4.69 -7.30
N LEU A 119 -6.13 -3.95 -6.47
CA LEU A 119 -5.00 -4.48 -5.73
C LEU A 119 -5.44 -5.57 -4.74
N SER A 120 -6.51 -5.35 -3.98
CA SER A 120 -6.98 -6.28 -2.94
C SER A 120 -7.57 -7.56 -3.50
N PHE A 121 -8.42 -7.47 -4.53
CA PHE A 121 -9.23 -8.61 -4.98
C PHE A 121 -8.62 -9.39 -6.13
N TRP A 122 -7.69 -8.80 -6.88
CA TRP A 122 -7.12 -9.47 -8.06
C TRP A 122 -5.60 -9.52 -8.02
N LEU A 123 -4.94 -8.36 -8.05
CA LEU A 123 -3.49 -8.34 -8.29
C LEU A 123 -2.68 -8.95 -7.14
N THR A 124 -3.06 -8.68 -5.89
CA THR A 124 -2.34 -9.22 -4.72
C THR A 124 -2.49 -10.74 -4.60
N PRO A 125 -3.70 -11.33 -4.67
CA PRO A 125 -3.85 -12.79 -4.71
C PRO A 125 -2.99 -13.46 -5.80
N GLU A 126 -2.97 -12.90 -7.01
CA GLU A 126 -2.19 -13.44 -8.13
C GLU A 126 -0.68 -13.39 -7.86
N ILE A 127 -0.16 -12.26 -7.36
CA ILE A 127 1.25 -12.10 -6.98
C ILE A 127 1.62 -13.07 -5.86
N ILE A 128 0.73 -13.30 -4.90
CA ILE A 128 0.96 -14.26 -3.80
C ILE A 128 1.09 -15.67 -4.35
N GLU A 129 0.18 -16.08 -5.24
CA GLU A 129 0.20 -17.42 -5.84
C GLU A 129 1.48 -17.66 -6.65
N LEU A 130 1.83 -16.73 -7.55
CA LEU A 130 3.08 -16.81 -8.33
C LEU A 130 4.31 -16.77 -7.42
N GLY A 131 4.29 -15.92 -6.39
CA GLY A 131 5.38 -15.82 -5.44
C GLY A 131 5.68 -17.14 -4.74
N ARG A 132 4.64 -17.92 -4.41
CA ARG A 132 4.81 -19.23 -3.77
C ARG A 132 5.40 -20.28 -4.71
N LYS A 133 5.14 -20.18 -6.02
CA LYS A 133 5.73 -21.07 -7.05
C LYS A 133 7.24 -20.86 -7.24
N ILE A 134 7.78 -19.73 -6.80
CA ILE A 134 9.19 -19.35 -7.04
C ILE A 134 10.05 -19.26 -5.77
N ASP A 135 9.50 -19.55 -4.60
CA ASP A 135 10.21 -19.42 -3.31
C ASP A 135 11.30 -20.49 -3.11
N ASP A 136 11.10 -21.69 -3.67
CA ASP A 136 11.98 -22.85 -3.50
C ASP A 136 12.99 -23.04 -4.65
N VAL A 137 12.75 -22.37 -5.78
CA VAL A 137 13.56 -22.47 -7.01
C VAL A 137 14.83 -21.59 -6.91
N PRO A 138 15.99 -22.06 -7.43
CA PRO A 138 17.18 -21.23 -7.59
C PRO A 138 16.90 -19.92 -8.33
N ARG A 139 17.72 -18.89 -8.07
CA ARG A 139 17.50 -17.58 -8.71
C ARG A 139 17.84 -17.53 -10.19
N GLU A 140 18.82 -18.34 -10.57
CA GLU A 140 19.32 -18.46 -11.93
C GLU A 140 19.20 -19.93 -12.36
N PRO A 141 18.78 -20.20 -13.62
CA PRO A 141 18.30 -19.22 -14.61
C PRO A 141 16.91 -18.65 -14.26
N ILE A 142 16.54 -17.53 -14.88
CA ILE A 142 15.19 -16.95 -14.75
C ILE A 142 14.16 -17.91 -15.35
N THR A 143 13.12 -18.24 -14.58
CA THR A 143 11.98 -19.06 -15.02
C THR A 143 10.82 -18.18 -15.51
N PRO A 144 9.93 -18.69 -16.38
CA PRO A 144 8.74 -17.95 -16.83
C PRO A 144 7.83 -17.44 -15.70
N ASP A 145 7.70 -18.23 -14.62
CA ASP A 145 6.94 -17.84 -13.42
C ASP A 145 7.57 -16.64 -12.72
N ARG A 146 8.91 -16.57 -12.70
CA ARG A 146 9.63 -15.44 -12.10
C ARG A 146 9.52 -14.18 -12.95
N GLU A 147 9.53 -14.29 -14.28
CA GLU A 147 9.27 -13.15 -15.16
C GLU A 147 7.85 -12.62 -14.95
N SER A 148 6.87 -13.52 -14.88
CA SER A 148 5.46 -13.19 -14.62
C SER A 148 5.28 -12.51 -13.26
N PHE A 149 5.88 -13.07 -12.21
CA PHE A 149 5.90 -12.47 -10.88
C PHE A 149 6.52 -11.08 -10.91
N SER A 150 7.68 -10.90 -11.55
CA SER A 150 8.37 -9.62 -11.63
C SER A 150 7.53 -8.57 -12.35
N GLY A 151 6.88 -8.95 -13.46
CA GLY A 151 6.00 -8.07 -14.22
C GLY A 151 4.80 -7.60 -13.39
N LEU A 152 4.06 -8.53 -12.78
CA LEU A 152 2.90 -8.19 -11.95
C LEU A 152 3.30 -7.39 -10.70
N HIS A 153 4.40 -7.76 -10.04
CA HIS A 153 4.92 -7.03 -8.90
C HIS A 153 5.27 -5.58 -9.26
N HIS A 154 5.92 -5.37 -10.41
CA HIS A 154 6.24 -4.02 -10.88
C HIS A 154 4.99 -3.20 -11.16
N ILE A 155 3.98 -3.79 -11.83
CA ILE A 155 2.67 -3.15 -12.04
C ILE A 155 2.05 -2.77 -10.69
N ALA A 156 2.05 -3.67 -9.71
CA ALA A 156 1.50 -3.39 -8.39
C ALA A 156 2.20 -2.21 -7.71
N VAL A 157 3.53 -2.17 -7.72
CA VAL A 157 4.31 -1.06 -7.14
C VAL A 157 4.00 0.28 -7.81
N VAL A 158 3.96 0.32 -9.15
CA VAL A 158 3.67 1.54 -9.90
C VAL A 158 2.25 2.02 -9.63
N VAL A 159 1.27 1.13 -9.69
CA VAL A 159 -0.14 1.44 -9.47
C VAL A 159 -0.40 1.90 -8.03
N ASP A 160 0.18 1.22 -7.04
CA ASP A 160 0.07 1.61 -5.64
C ASP A 160 0.72 2.98 -5.38
N SER A 161 1.93 3.20 -5.92
CA SER A 161 2.63 4.48 -5.80
C SER A 161 1.85 5.63 -6.45
N ALA A 162 1.25 5.40 -7.63
CA ALA A 162 0.42 6.39 -8.31
C ALA A 162 -0.83 6.75 -7.48
N LYS A 163 -1.47 5.76 -6.85
CA LYS A 163 -2.58 6.00 -5.91
C LYS A 163 -2.12 6.80 -4.70
N LEU A 164 -0.97 6.48 -4.09
CA LEU A 164 -0.43 7.22 -2.95
C LEU A 164 -0.11 8.68 -3.31
N LEU A 165 0.43 8.93 -4.50
CA LEU A 165 0.64 10.28 -4.99
C LEU A 165 -0.68 11.03 -5.21
N LEU A 166 -1.68 10.36 -5.78
CA LEU A 166 -3.01 10.94 -6.01
C LEU A 166 -3.67 11.39 -4.69
N ILE A 167 -3.68 10.54 -3.66
CA ILE A 167 -4.28 10.89 -2.36
C ILE A 167 -3.51 12.03 -1.67
N LEU A 168 -2.19 12.09 -1.84
CA LEU A 168 -1.36 13.17 -1.32
C LEU A 168 -1.71 14.51 -2.01
N ILE A 169 -1.78 14.51 -3.34
CA ILE A 169 -2.16 15.69 -4.14
C ILE A 169 -3.55 16.19 -3.72
N VAL A 170 -4.53 15.28 -3.57
CA VAL A 170 -5.88 15.62 -3.12
C VAL A 170 -5.85 16.25 -1.73
N GLY A 171 -5.13 15.64 -0.78
CA GLY A 171 -5.00 16.17 0.58
C GLY A 171 -4.39 17.58 0.59
N VAL A 172 -3.30 17.79 -0.15
CA VAL A 172 -2.64 19.11 -0.28
C VAL A 172 -3.56 20.13 -0.94
N ALA A 173 -4.26 19.77 -2.02
CA ALA A 173 -5.19 20.66 -2.70
C ALA A 173 -6.35 21.09 -1.78
N MET A 174 -6.89 20.15 -1.00
CA MET A 174 -7.94 20.44 -0.02
C MET A 174 -7.46 21.40 1.08
N ILE A 175 -6.23 21.24 1.58
CA ILE A 175 -5.65 22.17 2.56
C ILE A 175 -5.49 23.57 1.95
N ARG A 176 -4.91 23.67 0.74
CA ARG A 176 -4.63 24.95 0.07
C ARG A 176 -5.89 25.74 -0.29
N CYS A 177 -6.95 25.07 -0.77
CA CYS A 177 -8.22 25.73 -1.06
C CYS A 177 -8.94 26.30 0.18
N THR A 178 -8.49 25.95 1.38
CA THR A 178 -9.07 26.48 2.63
C THR A 178 -8.47 27.84 3.03
N GLY A 179 -7.25 28.16 2.58
CA GLY A 179 -6.54 29.40 2.93
C GLY A 179 -6.87 30.62 2.04
N ALA A 180 -7.67 30.44 0.98
CA ALA A 180 -7.94 31.46 -0.02
C ALA A 180 -9.22 32.29 0.20
N ARG A 181 -9.74 32.39 1.44
CA ARG A 181 -10.79 33.37 1.75
C ARG A 181 -10.12 34.72 2.06
N PRO A 182 -10.18 35.73 1.17
CA PRO A 182 -9.84 37.08 1.56
C PRO A 182 -10.84 37.56 2.61
N GLU A 183 -10.33 38.07 3.72
CA GLU A 183 -11.05 39.00 4.58
C GLU A 183 -11.32 40.27 3.76
N SER A 184 -12.45 40.32 3.05
CA SER A 184 -13.06 41.58 2.63
C SER A 184 -14.25 41.79 3.56
N ALA A 185 -14.04 42.47 4.67
CA ALA A 185 -14.17 43.93 4.83
C ALA A 185 -15.59 44.27 5.30
N SER A 186 -15.61 44.71 6.56
CA SER A 186 -16.65 45.41 7.29
C SER A 186 -17.35 46.51 6.49
#